data_AF-A0ABD0K4H3-F1
#
_entry.id   AF-A0ABD0K4H3-F1
#
_cell.length_a   1.000
_cell.length_b   1.000
_cell.length_c   1.000
_cell.angle_alpha   90.00
_cell.angle_beta   90.00
_cell.angle_gamma   90.00
#
_symmetry.space_group_name_H-M   'P 1'
#
loop_
_entity.id
_entity.type
_entity.pdbx_description
1 polymer ?
#
loop_
_entity_poly.entity_id
_entity_poly.type
_entity_poly.pdbx_seq_one_letter_code
_entity_poly.pdbx_strand_id
1 'polypeptide(L)'
;MQRLAKSLLIVTGLSCFVYVTLLWKQVDLTSFFAGKGGVKFWNKHVAMEKALQSEGRELQNDVIVSKPLRVTPRPKNQNSTDSKRPLLKNQTASVKKTAVKKAGTKKPKPVLDKIVPGKNVTITSRNMTSVTKKYVIFVCDSKRSCGGWGDRQRGLVSVYLLACVTGRTFGVIMTKPCDVANFYIPNDVNWVIPQEELRGKSNVSIDDVDSRSKITSRLATMDFNQEYPADVVYIRTNGEYSLGLKQSKNLYAPKLPKWAKSSRAVTFRNAWDILMKPSPTLQQSLDRFLTKVNYTHRRHPFVCAHVRVGRSSTFKTDSAVRTKLSDMPVLWNFLEPYVKNGSHLFLATDSHEVRNMTRARFGDVVHDTGGKIVHVDKQARAPGACEGFQAALLDQLVLSKCDVLVTSHSVFSHRASLMRGRDENLFTFIKGKVSKIRMNRR
;
A
#
# COMPACT_ATOMS: atom_id res chain seq x y z
N MET A 1 -50.18 -38.23 -39.33
CA MET A 1 -49.33 -39.16 -38.54
C MET A 1 -47.84 -38.90 -38.80
N GLN A 2 -47.26 -37.86 -38.18
CA GLN A 2 -45.79 -37.67 -38.13
C GLN A 2 -45.35 -36.54 -37.15
N ARG A 3 -46.06 -36.34 -36.04
CA ARG A 3 -45.65 -35.43 -34.96
C ARG A 3 -46.13 -35.95 -33.60
N LEU A 4 -45.57 -37.06 -33.14
CA LEU A 4 -45.78 -37.61 -31.78
C LEU A 4 -44.66 -38.59 -31.40
N ALA A 5 -43.40 -38.21 -31.64
CA ALA A 5 -42.23 -39.06 -31.32
C ALA A 5 -41.01 -38.27 -30.83
N LYS A 6 -41.23 -37.17 -30.08
CA LYS A 6 -40.13 -36.41 -29.43
C LYS A 6 -40.39 -36.03 -27.97
N SER A 7 -41.38 -36.63 -27.31
CA SER A 7 -41.67 -36.35 -25.89
C SER A 7 -41.50 -37.57 -24.97
N LEU A 8 -40.84 -38.64 -25.43
CA LEU A 8 -40.63 -39.86 -24.64
C LEU A 8 -39.14 -40.23 -24.51
N LEU A 9 -38.29 -39.24 -24.24
CA LEU A 9 -36.85 -39.48 -23.98
C LEU A 9 -36.24 -38.54 -22.92
N ILE A 10 -37.06 -37.98 -22.03
CA ILE A 10 -36.59 -37.10 -20.94
C ILE A 10 -37.00 -37.62 -19.54
N VAL A 11 -37.69 -38.76 -19.43
CA VAL A 11 -38.20 -39.25 -18.11
C VAL A 11 -37.41 -40.45 -17.53
N THR A 12 -36.43 -41.03 -18.21
CA THR A 12 -35.63 -42.15 -17.67
C THR A 12 -34.21 -41.79 -17.19
N GLY A 13 -33.82 -40.52 -17.25
CA GLY A 13 -32.49 -40.06 -16.81
C GLY A 13 -32.41 -39.58 -15.35
N LEU A 14 -33.54 -39.30 -14.70
CA LEU A 14 -33.57 -38.67 -13.37
C LEU A 14 -33.69 -39.66 -12.19
N SER A 15 -33.90 -40.94 -12.48
CA SER A 15 -34.05 -41.98 -11.43
C SER A 15 -32.74 -42.67 -11.06
N CYS A 16 -31.65 -42.48 -11.82
CA CYS A 16 -30.37 -43.12 -11.54
C CYS A 16 -29.44 -42.28 -10.65
N PHE A 17 -29.68 -40.96 -10.53
CA PHE A 17 -28.82 -40.08 -9.74
C PHE A 17 -29.16 -40.05 -8.23
N VAL A 18 -30.40 -40.39 -7.86
CA VAL A 18 -30.83 -40.40 -6.45
C VAL A 18 -30.40 -41.68 -5.72
N TYR A 19 -30.17 -42.79 -6.44
CA TYR A 19 -29.70 -44.04 -5.83
C TYR A 19 -28.20 -44.07 -5.53
N VAL A 20 -27.38 -43.31 -6.29
CA VAL A 20 -25.92 -43.29 -6.10
C VAL A 20 -25.50 -42.46 -4.87
N THR A 21 -26.28 -41.46 -4.48
CA THR A 21 -26.02 -40.66 -3.26
C THR A 21 -26.42 -41.34 -1.96
N LEU A 22 -27.26 -42.39 -2.00
CA LEU A 22 -27.67 -43.12 -0.79
C LEU A 22 -26.78 -44.33 -0.44
N LEU A 23 -25.88 -44.76 -1.34
CA LEU A 23 -24.94 -45.86 -1.11
C LEU A 23 -23.49 -45.42 -0.79
N TRP A 24 -23.22 -44.11 -0.68
CA TRP A 24 -21.88 -43.57 -0.43
C TRP A 24 -21.47 -43.45 1.05
N LYS A 25 -22.23 -44.03 1.98
CA LYS A 25 -21.94 -43.94 3.42
C LYS A 25 -21.04 -45.03 4.00
N GLN A 26 -20.46 -45.92 3.18
CA GLN A 26 -19.68 -47.05 3.72
C GLN A 26 -18.67 -47.66 2.75
N VAL A 27 -17.80 -46.86 2.12
CA VAL A 27 -16.68 -47.40 1.34
C VAL A 27 -15.34 -46.88 1.88
N ASP A 28 -14.55 -47.82 2.39
CA ASP A 28 -13.17 -47.64 2.81
C ASP A 28 -12.28 -47.35 1.58
N LEU A 29 -11.82 -46.10 1.48
CA LEU A 29 -11.02 -45.55 0.38
C LEU A 29 -9.64 -46.21 0.22
N THR A 30 -9.21 -47.05 1.16
CA THR A 30 -7.93 -47.76 1.05
C THR A 30 -7.96 -48.90 0.03
N SER A 31 -9.14 -49.47 -0.24
CA SER A 31 -9.31 -50.60 -1.19
C SER A 31 -9.38 -50.18 -2.67
N PHE A 32 -9.75 -48.93 -2.95
CA PHE A 32 -9.96 -48.46 -4.34
C PHE A 32 -8.64 -48.22 -5.11
N PHE A 33 -7.55 -47.93 -4.41
CA PHE A 33 -6.24 -47.67 -5.03
C PHE A 33 -5.35 -48.90 -5.18
N ALA A 34 -5.75 -50.06 -4.63
CA ALA A 34 -4.98 -51.31 -4.74
C ALA A 34 -5.30 -52.13 -6.01
N GLY A 35 -6.36 -51.78 -6.75
CA GLY A 35 -6.79 -52.51 -7.94
C GLY A 35 -6.22 -51.96 -9.26
N LYS A 36 -5.99 -52.84 -10.25
CA LYS A 36 -5.56 -52.49 -11.62
C LYS A 36 -6.43 -51.42 -12.32
N GLY A 37 -7.67 -51.19 -11.83
CA GLY A 37 -8.56 -50.13 -12.31
C GLY A 37 -8.17 -48.71 -11.86
N GLY A 38 -7.63 -48.55 -10.65
CA GLY A 38 -7.23 -47.23 -10.11
C GLY A 38 -6.06 -46.62 -10.86
N VAL A 39 -5.09 -47.44 -11.27
CA VAL A 39 -3.93 -47.01 -12.07
C VAL A 39 -4.35 -46.58 -13.48
N LYS A 40 -5.32 -47.27 -14.10
CA LYS A 40 -5.87 -46.86 -15.42
C LYS A 40 -6.63 -45.54 -15.34
N PHE A 41 -7.39 -45.31 -14.27
CA PHE A 41 -8.08 -44.04 -14.05
C PHE A 41 -7.10 -42.88 -13.84
N TRP A 42 -6.07 -43.09 -13.00
CA TRP A 42 -5.02 -42.09 -12.76
C TRP A 42 -4.25 -41.72 -14.03
N ASN A 43 -3.85 -42.71 -14.83
CA ASN A 43 -3.14 -42.46 -16.09
C ASN A 43 -4.00 -41.73 -17.12
N LYS A 44 -5.31 -42.00 -17.16
CA LYS A 44 -6.25 -41.29 -18.04
C LYS A 44 -6.46 -39.84 -17.59
N HIS A 45 -6.47 -39.59 -16.28
CA HIS A 45 -6.59 -38.24 -15.74
C HIS A 45 -5.33 -37.39 -16.00
N VAL A 46 -4.14 -37.97 -15.79
CA VAL A 46 -2.85 -37.31 -16.09
C VAL A 46 -2.69 -37.05 -17.60
N ALA A 47 -3.19 -37.94 -18.47
CA ALA A 47 -3.19 -37.71 -19.92
C ALA A 47 -4.12 -36.55 -20.33
N MET A 48 -5.30 -36.45 -19.71
CA MET A 48 -6.24 -35.35 -19.94
C MET A 48 -5.67 -33.99 -19.47
N GLU A 49 -4.98 -33.97 -18.33
CA GLU A 49 -4.35 -32.75 -17.80
C GLU A 49 -3.20 -32.28 -18.69
N LYS A 50 -2.42 -33.21 -19.27
CA LYS A 50 -1.38 -32.88 -20.26
C LYS A 50 -1.96 -32.36 -21.58
N ALA A 51 -3.10 -32.89 -22.03
CA ALA A 51 -3.78 -32.42 -23.24
C ALA A 51 -4.32 -30.99 -23.07
N LEU A 52 -4.90 -30.67 -21.91
CA LEU A 52 -5.37 -29.32 -21.59
C LEU A 52 -4.21 -28.31 -21.48
N GLN A 53 -3.02 -28.76 -21.04
CA GLN A 53 -1.81 -27.92 -21.01
C GLN A 53 -1.15 -27.71 -22.39
N SER A 54 -1.40 -28.58 -23.37
CA SER A 54 -0.95 -28.37 -24.74
C SER A 54 -1.89 -27.44 -25.52
N GLU A 55 -3.20 -27.57 -25.37
CA GLU A 55 -4.18 -26.67 -26.02
C GLU A 55 -4.08 -25.23 -25.48
N GLY A 56 -3.74 -25.07 -24.19
CA GLY A 56 -3.46 -23.75 -23.60
C GLY A 56 -2.21 -23.05 -24.15
N ARG A 57 -1.30 -23.78 -24.84
CA ARG A 57 -0.12 -23.19 -25.49
C ARG A 57 -0.36 -22.79 -26.95
N GLU A 58 -1.36 -23.36 -27.61
CA GLU A 58 -1.72 -23.00 -28.99
C GLU A 58 -2.52 -21.68 -29.04
N LEU A 59 -3.36 -21.42 -28.04
CA LEU A 59 -4.16 -20.19 -27.94
C LEU A 59 -3.36 -18.93 -27.54
N GLN A 60 -2.05 -19.04 -27.28
CA GLN A 60 -1.17 -17.89 -26.98
C GLN A 60 -0.45 -17.31 -28.20
N ASN A 61 -0.54 -17.95 -29.37
CA ASN A 61 0.16 -17.49 -30.58
C ASN A 61 -0.69 -16.63 -31.55
N ASP A 62 -2.00 -16.50 -31.33
CA ASP A 62 -2.90 -15.72 -32.19
C ASP A 62 -3.35 -14.39 -31.57
N VAL A 63 -2.39 -13.60 -31.06
CA VAL A 63 -2.62 -12.19 -30.77
C VAL A 63 -1.98 -11.34 -31.86
N ILE A 64 -2.86 -10.73 -32.66
CA ILE A 64 -2.57 -9.76 -33.73
C ILE A 64 -1.76 -8.59 -33.14
N VAL A 65 -0.47 -8.52 -33.48
CA VAL A 65 0.42 -7.39 -33.18
C VAL A 65 0.39 -6.41 -34.35
N SER A 66 -0.05 -5.18 -34.08
CA SER A 66 0.07 -4.04 -34.98
C SER A 66 1.56 -3.66 -35.18
N LYS A 67 1.96 -3.56 -36.45
CA LYS A 67 3.34 -3.31 -36.90
C LYS A 67 3.85 -1.92 -36.47
N PRO A 68 5.06 -1.79 -35.90
CA PRO A 68 5.78 -0.53 -35.84
C PRO A 68 6.69 -0.31 -37.08
N LEU A 69 6.88 0.97 -37.41
CA LEU A 69 7.67 1.49 -38.53
C LEU A 69 9.13 1.04 -38.51
N ARG A 70 9.61 0.71 -39.71
CA ARG A 70 10.95 0.22 -40.05
C ARG A 70 11.99 1.32 -39.85
N VAL A 71 12.94 1.12 -38.94
CA VAL A 71 14.21 1.86 -38.89
C VAL A 71 15.32 0.93 -39.38
N THR A 72 16.02 1.37 -40.43
CA THR A 72 17.13 0.66 -41.06
C THR A 72 18.39 0.63 -40.17
N PRO A 73 19.14 -0.49 -40.11
CA PRO A 73 20.39 -0.55 -39.36
C PRO A 73 21.59 -0.04 -40.18
N ARG A 74 22.43 0.78 -39.54
CA ARG A 74 23.79 1.15 -40.01
C ARG A 74 24.79 0.04 -39.65
N PRO A 75 25.84 -0.20 -40.46
CA PRO A 75 26.68 -1.38 -40.33
C PRO A 75 27.73 -1.25 -39.21
N LYS A 76 28.08 -2.41 -38.65
CA LYS A 76 29.16 -2.63 -37.68
C LYS A 76 30.51 -2.50 -38.37
N ASN A 77 31.46 -1.82 -37.73
CA ASN A 77 32.89 -1.95 -38.04
C ASN A 77 33.58 -2.64 -36.85
N GLN A 78 34.35 -3.67 -37.19
CA GLN A 78 35.21 -4.46 -36.30
C GLN A 78 36.60 -3.80 -36.19
N ASN A 79 37.40 -4.32 -35.24
CA ASN A 79 38.82 -4.11 -34.95
C ASN A 79 39.09 -3.07 -33.83
N SER A 80 39.98 -3.29 -32.85
CA SER A 80 40.85 -4.41 -32.51
C SER A 80 41.37 -4.27 -31.06
N THR A 81 41.84 -5.39 -30.51
CA THR A 81 43.01 -5.60 -29.61
C THR A 81 43.25 -4.76 -28.34
N ASP A 82 43.39 -5.50 -27.24
CA ASP A 82 44.42 -5.44 -26.18
C ASP A 82 45.07 -4.09 -25.82
N SER A 83 45.02 -3.71 -24.54
CA SER A 83 46.21 -3.74 -23.65
C SER A 83 45.90 -3.21 -22.24
N LYS A 84 46.86 -3.47 -21.35
CA LYS A 84 46.89 -3.39 -19.90
C LYS A 84 46.82 -1.96 -19.31
N ARG A 85 46.41 -1.91 -18.02
CA ARG A 85 46.61 -0.87 -16.96
C ARG A 85 47.91 -0.05 -17.08
N PRO A 86 48.07 1.17 -16.47
CA PRO A 86 47.62 1.52 -15.10
C PRO A 86 47.21 3.00 -14.82
N LEU A 87 46.86 3.23 -13.55
CA LEU A 87 46.66 4.49 -12.80
C LEU A 87 47.61 5.65 -13.14
N LEU A 88 47.09 6.88 -13.15
CA LEU A 88 47.84 8.05 -12.68
C LEU A 88 46.96 9.11 -11.99
N LYS A 89 47.58 9.76 -11.01
CA LYS A 89 47.07 10.74 -10.04
C LYS A 89 46.91 12.15 -10.61
N ASN A 90 46.06 12.92 -9.91
CA ASN A 90 46.11 14.36 -9.62
C ASN A 90 46.54 15.35 -10.71
N GLN A 91 45.68 16.35 -10.95
CA GLN A 91 46.12 17.75 -10.96
C GLN A 91 44.97 18.72 -10.66
N THR A 92 45.21 19.51 -9.61
CA THR A 92 44.52 20.72 -9.21
C THR A 92 44.85 21.86 -10.17
N ALA A 93 43.84 22.61 -10.61
CA ALA A 93 44.05 23.90 -11.30
C ALA A 93 43.13 24.98 -10.70
N SER A 94 43.80 25.95 -10.11
CA SER A 94 43.30 27.25 -9.64
C SER A 94 42.93 28.13 -10.85
N VAL A 95 41.75 28.75 -10.82
CA VAL A 95 41.37 29.80 -11.78
C VAL A 95 40.91 31.06 -11.04
N LYS A 96 41.42 32.17 -11.58
CA LYS A 96 41.57 33.52 -11.05
C LYS A 96 40.24 34.28 -10.90
N LYS A 97 40.24 35.16 -9.88
CA LYS A 97 39.31 36.28 -9.70
C LYS A 97 39.44 37.28 -10.84
N THR A 98 38.32 37.80 -11.33
CA THR A 98 38.28 39.02 -12.12
C THR A 98 37.30 40.01 -11.47
N ALA A 99 37.80 41.21 -11.19
CA ALA A 99 37.08 42.34 -10.65
C ALA A 99 36.46 43.16 -11.79
N VAL A 100 35.25 43.71 -11.58
CA VAL A 100 34.65 44.72 -12.47
C VAL A 100 34.17 45.91 -11.64
N LYS A 101 34.49 47.10 -12.16
CA LYS A 101 34.44 48.44 -11.58
C LYS A 101 33.03 49.05 -11.53
N LYS A 102 32.88 50.02 -10.61
CA LYS A 102 31.80 51.00 -10.45
C LYS A 102 31.80 52.09 -11.54
N ALA A 103 30.61 52.59 -11.86
CA ALA A 103 30.25 53.97 -12.26
C ALA A 103 28.71 54.05 -12.17
N GLY A 104 27.98 55.14 -11.88
CA GLY A 104 28.24 56.55 -11.66
C GLY A 104 26.84 57.22 -11.54
N THR A 105 26.73 58.20 -10.65
CA THR A 105 25.53 58.97 -10.24
C THR A 105 24.93 59.88 -11.30
N LYS A 106 23.62 60.18 -11.24
CA LYS A 106 23.03 61.51 -11.51
C LYS A 106 21.66 61.72 -10.81
N LYS A 107 21.50 62.89 -10.18
CA LYS A 107 20.28 63.45 -9.56
C LYS A 107 19.42 64.19 -10.59
N PRO A 108 18.13 64.41 -10.30
CA PRO A 108 17.64 65.80 -10.16
C PRO A 108 16.68 66.02 -8.96
N LYS A 109 16.61 67.28 -8.51
CA LYS A 109 15.61 67.91 -7.60
C LYS A 109 14.94 69.04 -8.41
N PRO A 110 13.92 69.77 -7.90
CA PRO A 110 12.83 69.44 -6.98
C PRO A 110 11.44 69.83 -7.56
N VAL A 111 10.34 69.28 -7.01
CA VAL A 111 9.00 69.90 -7.13
C VAL A 111 8.45 70.10 -5.73
N LEU A 112 7.98 71.31 -5.49
CA LEU A 112 7.52 71.88 -4.23
C LEU A 112 6.00 71.76 -4.19
N ASP A 113 5.42 71.02 -3.25
CA ASP A 113 4.01 71.19 -2.90
C ASP A 113 3.72 70.89 -1.41
N LYS A 114 3.38 71.99 -0.73
CA LYS A 114 2.34 72.25 0.27
C LYS A 114 1.94 71.16 1.30
N ILE A 115 2.23 71.55 2.55
CA ILE A 115 1.70 71.21 3.88
C ILE A 115 0.30 70.55 3.92
N VAL A 116 0.22 69.37 4.58
CA VAL A 116 -0.96 68.90 5.36
C VAL A 116 -0.46 68.40 6.72
N PRO A 117 -0.92 68.93 7.86
CA PRO A 117 -0.56 68.43 9.19
C PRO A 117 -1.54 67.33 9.62
N GLY A 118 -1.11 66.07 9.48
CA GLY A 118 -1.75 64.90 10.07
C GLY A 118 -0.65 63.92 10.49
N LYS A 119 -0.52 63.66 11.79
CA LYS A 119 0.49 62.79 12.40
C LYS A 119 0.45 61.38 11.78
N ASN A 120 1.34 61.11 10.83
CA ASN A 120 1.69 59.75 10.45
C ASN A 120 2.72 59.23 11.45
N VAL A 121 2.26 58.35 12.34
CA VAL A 121 3.12 57.50 13.15
C VAL A 121 3.90 56.62 12.18
N THR A 122 5.18 56.95 11.99
CA THR A 122 6.13 56.10 11.28
C THR A 122 6.33 54.84 12.10
N ILE A 123 5.52 53.81 11.84
CA ILE A 123 5.82 52.45 12.28
C ILE A 123 7.07 52.06 11.50
N THR A 124 8.24 52.26 12.11
CA THR A 124 9.47 51.62 11.68
C THR A 124 9.19 50.13 11.64
N SER A 125 9.07 49.57 10.43
CA SER A 125 9.01 48.13 10.22
C SER A 125 10.29 47.55 10.79
N ARG A 126 10.25 47.08 12.03
CA ARG A 126 11.30 46.24 12.58
C ARG A 126 11.51 45.13 11.57
N ASN A 127 12.76 44.96 11.14
CA ASN A 127 13.23 43.77 10.43
C ASN A 127 12.77 42.56 11.26
N MET A 128 11.59 42.01 10.95
CA MET A 128 11.23 40.66 11.33
C MET A 128 12.22 39.80 10.55
N THR A 129 13.34 39.49 11.19
CA THR A 129 14.22 38.39 10.80
C THR A 129 13.30 37.24 10.44
N SER A 130 13.15 36.93 9.15
CA SER A 130 12.16 35.98 8.68
C SER A 130 12.43 34.69 9.43
N VAL A 131 11.53 34.27 10.32
CA VAL A 131 11.71 33.04 11.08
C VAL A 131 11.91 31.94 10.07
N THR A 132 13.12 31.38 10.03
CA THR A 132 13.49 30.41 9.01
C THR A 132 12.62 29.18 9.17
N LYS A 133 11.75 28.94 8.17
CA LYS A 133 10.87 27.78 8.14
C LYS A 133 11.68 26.48 8.32
N LYS A 134 11.29 25.67 9.30
CA LYS A 134 11.87 24.37 9.62
C LYS A 134 10.96 23.22 9.18
N TYR A 135 11.55 22.06 8.94
CA TYR A 135 10.90 20.90 8.34
C TYR A 135 11.18 19.62 9.13
N VAL A 136 10.20 18.72 9.08
CA VAL A 136 10.33 17.31 9.45
C VAL A 136 9.74 16.49 8.30
N ILE A 137 10.57 15.65 7.69
CA ILE A 137 10.26 14.95 6.44
C ILE A 137 10.27 13.45 6.68
N PHE A 138 9.16 12.76 6.45
CA PHE A 138 9.13 11.30 6.42
C PHE A 138 9.87 10.79 5.18
N VAL A 139 10.83 9.87 5.36
CA VAL A 139 11.61 9.31 4.26
C VAL A 139 11.42 7.79 4.18
N CYS A 140 11.09 7.31 2.98
CA CYS A 140 11.17 5.91 2.61
C CYS A 140 11.59 5.78 1.13
N ASP A 141 12.89 5.74 0.89
CA ASP A 141 13.49 5.65 -0.43
C ASP A 141 14.02 4.25 -0.77
N SER A 142 14.58 4.09 -1.97
CA SER A 142 15.11 2.82 -2.48
C SER A 142 16.38 2.32 -1.77
N LYS A 143 16.97 3.12 -0.87
CA LYS A 143 18.25 2.83 -0.23
C LYS A 143 18.09 1.88 0.95
N ARG A 144 16.96 1.91 1.67
CA ARG A 144 16.75 1.10 2.88
C ARG A 144 15.32 0.51 3.00
N SER A 145 15.07 -0.31 4.01
CA SER A 145 13.77 -0.97 4.28
C SER A 145 12.87 -0.10 5.17
N CYS A 146 11.57 0.02 4.88
CA CYS A 146 10.65 0.80 5.74
C CYS A 146 9.54 -0.06 6.33
N GLY A 147 9.64 -1.39 6.19
CA GLY A 147 8.52 -2.29 6.42
C GLY A 147 7.44 -2.20 5.33
N GLY A 148 6.35 -2.95 5.55
CA GLY A 148 5.24 -3.04 4.61
C GLY A 148 4.41 -1.76 4.54
N TRP A 149 3.36 -1.74 3.71
CA TRP A 149 2.52 -0.55 3.55
C TRP A 149 1.92 -0.06 4.88
N GLY A 150 1.34 -0.95 5.68
CA GLY A 150 0.78 -0.57 6.99
C GLY A 150 1.81 -0.02 7.99
N ASP A 151 3.08 -0.41 7.87
CA ASP A 151 4.19 0.12 8.68
C ASP A 151 4.57 1.55 8.24
N ARG A 152 4.52 1.82 6.94
CA ARG A 152 4.77 3.16 6.39
C ARG A 152 3.65 4.12 6.74
N GLN A 153 2.39 3.67 6.70
CA GLN A 153 1.26 4.48 7.19
C GLN A 153 1.43 4.84 8.67
N ARG A 154 1.97 3.92 9.48
CA ARG A 154 2.31 4.19 10.88
C ARG A 154 3.37 5.30 10.98
N GLY A 155 4.46 5.19 10.22
CA GLY A 155 5.53 6.18 10.19
C GLY A 155 5.05 7.56 9.71
N LEU A 156 4.28 7.62 8.64
CA LEU A 156 3.70 8.86 8.09
C LEU A 156 2.88 9.61 9.15
N VAL A 157 1.95 8.92 9.81
CA VAL A 157 1.12 9.53 10.87
C VAL A 157 1.98 9.97 12.06
N SER A 158 2.94 9.15 12.49
CA SER A 158 3.85 9.50 13.59
C SER A 158 4.66 10.76 13.32
N VAL A 159 5.24 10.87 12.12
CA VAL A 159 6.07 12.03 11.72
C VAL A 159 5.21 13.27 11.53
N TYR A 160 3.98 13.13 11.02
CA TYR A 160 3.03 14.24 10.94
C TYR A 160 2.65 14.78 12.33
N LEU A 161 2.31 13.90 13.28
CA LEU A 161 2.00 14.32 14.64
C LEU A 161 3.19 15.03 15.31
N LEU A 162 4.41 14.54 15.06
CA LEU A 162 5.64 15.19 15.53
C LEU A 162 5.81 16.59 14.91
N ALA A 163 5.54 16.75 13.62
CA ALA A 163 5.57 18.04 12.95
C ALA A 163 4.57 19.03 13.58
N CYS A 164 3.34 18.58 13.87
CA CYS A 164 2.32 19.41 14.55
C CYS A 164 2.80 19.96 15.89
N VAL A 165 3.37 19.12 16.76
CA VAL A 165 3.74 19.53 18.12
C VAL A 165 5.09 20.27 18.20
N THR A 166 5.92 20.15 17.16
CA THR A 166 7.22 20.85 17.06
C THR A 166 7.14 22.16 16.28
N GLY A 167 5.99 22.47 15.66
CA GLY A 167 5.81 23.65 14.82
C GLY A 167 6.60 23.59 13.50
N ARG A 168 6.91 22.38 13.01
CA ARG A 168 7.66 22.17 11.78
C ARG A 168 6.74 21.87 10.60
N THR A 169 7.17 22.26 9.40
CA THR A 169 6.48 21.89 8.16
C THR A 169 6.68 20.40 7.90
N PHE A 170 5.58 19.67 7.72
CA PHE A 170 5.61 18.24 7.39
C PHE A 170 5.86 18.03 5.90
N GLY A 171 6.74 17.08 5.56
CA GLY A 171 6.97 16.65 4.18
C GLY A 171 7.05 15.14 4.03
N VAL A 172 6.87 14.64 2.81
CA VAL A 172 6.96 13.20 2.49
C VAL A 172 7.89 12.98 1.30
N ILE A 173 8.85 12.08 1.47
CA ILE A 173 9.66 11.51 0.40
C ILE A 173 9.52 9.99 0.48
N MET A 174 8.60 9.42 -0.29
CA MET A 174 8.38 7.97 -0.34
C MET A 174 8.40 7.48 -1.78
N THR A 175 9.58 7.05 -2.24
CA THR A 175 9.83 6.64 -3.64
C THR A 175 9.97 5.14 -3.84
N LYS A 176 9.97 4.37 -2.74
CA LYS A 176 10.00 2.90 -2.77
C LYS A 176 8.58 2.37 -2.57
N PRO A 177 8.14 1.29 -3.25
CA PRO A 177 8.71 0.74 -4.48
C PRO A 177 8.53 1.68 -5.68
N CYS A 178 7.66 2.66 -5.55
CA CYS A 178 7.41 3.75 -6.48
C CYS A 178 6.95 4.97 -5.68
N ASP A 179 6.87 6.12 -6.35
CA ASP A 179 6.48 7.36 -5.70
C ASP A 179 5.03 7.29 -5.19
N VAL A 180 4.85 7.56 -3.89
CA VAL A 180 3.52 7.66 -3.27
C VAL A 180 2.66 8.72 -3.94
N ALA A 181 3.29 9.79 -4.47
CA ALA A 181 2.60 10.89 -5.13
C ALA A 181 1.82 10.45 -6.38
N ASN A 182 2.15 9.30 -6.96
CA ASN A 182 1.40 8.71 -8.08
C ASN A 182 0.02 8.16 -7.63
N PHE A 183 -0.14 7.86 -6.34
CA PHE A 183 -1.31 7.15 -5.80
C PHE A 183 -2.07 7.95 -4.76
N TYR A 184 -1.38 8.77 -3.98
CA TYR A 184 -1.96 9.70 -3.04
C TYR A 184 -1.41 11.09 -3.30
N ILE A 185 -2.31 12.05 -3.33
CA ILE A 185 -1.98 13.48 -3.39
C ILE A 185 -2.24 14.12 -2.02
N PRO A 186 -1.65 15.29 -1.75
CA PRO A 186 -2.04 16.09 -0.59
C PRO A 186 -3.55 16.27 -0.47
N ASN A 187 -4.04 16.20 0.78
CA ASN A 187 -5.39 16.64 1.12
C ASN A 187 -5.32 17.99 1.85
N ASP A 188 -5.65 18.04 3.14
CA ASP A 188 -5.67 19.28 3.93
C ASP A 188 -4.25 19.80 4.23
N VAL A 189 -3.24 18.93 4.17
CA VAL A 189 -1.84 19.28 4.39
C VAL A 189 -1.04 19.05 3.11
N ASN A 190 -0.46 20.13 2.58
CA ASN A 190 0.51 20.03 1.50
C ASN A 190 1.85 19.51 2.00
N TRP A 191 2.10 18.21 1.82
CA TRP A 191 3.34 17.54 2.19
C TRP A 191 4.37 17.44 1.06
N VAL A 192 4.07 18.00 -0.12
CA VAL A 192 5.03 18.09 -1.22
C VAL A 192 5.90 19.34 -1.00
N ILE A 193 7.18 19.12 -0.72
CA ILE A 193 8.13 20.21 -0.46
C ILE A 193 9.05 20.38 -1.67
N PRO A 194 9.04 21.54 -2.35
CA PRO A 194 9.98 21.84 -3.43
C PRO A 194 11.43 21.73 -2.95
N GLN A 195 12.31 21.16 -3.77
CA GLN A 195 13.74 21.04 -3.43
C GLN A 195 14.40 22.40 -3.21
N GLU A 196 13.93 23.45 -3.87
CA GLU A 196 14.41 24.82 -3.68
C GLU A 196 14.13 25.34 -2.26
N GLU A 197 13.04 24.91 -1.62
CA GLU A 197 12.76 25.27 -0.21
C GLU A 197 13.74 24.58 0.77
N LEU A 198 14.40 23.50 0.36
CA LEU A 198 15.34 22.74 1.17
C LEU A 198 16.81 23.09 0.89
N ARG A 199 17.08 23.74 -0.24
CA ARG A 199 18.44 24.06 -0.68
C ARG A 199 19.14 25.00 0.32
N GLY A 200 20.37 24.65 0.69
CA GLY A 200 21.20 25.44 1.62
C GLY A 200 20.79 25.35 3.10
N LYS A 201 19.74 24.59 3.44
CA LYS A 201 19.31 24.39 4.83
C LYS A 201 20.17 23.35 5.55
N SER A 202 20.44 23.60 6.83
CA SER A 202 21.06 22.60 7.70
C SER A 202 20.15 21.38 7.82
N ASN A 203 20.72 20.17 7.79
CA ASN A 203 19.91 18.95 7.85
C ASN A 203 20.54 17.82 8.66
N VAL A 204 19.68 16.95 9.17
CA VAL A 204 20.04 15.71 9.87
C VAL A 204 19.10 14.59 9.43
N SER A 205 19.59 13.35 9.44
CA SER A 205 18.80 12.16 9.13
C SER A 205 18.71 11.25 10.34
N ILE A 206 17.51 10.79 10.64
CA ILE A 206 17.23 9.88 11.75
C ILE A 206 16.65 8.57 11.21
N ASP A 207 17.19 7.47 11.71
CA ASP A 207 16.82 6.12 11.36
C ASP A 207 16.20 5.39 12.55
N ASP A 208 14.87 5.38 12.60
CA ASP A 208 14.08 4.83 13.71
C ASP A 208 13.18 3.67 13.27
N VAL A 209 13.53 2.99 12.17
CA VAL A 209 12.87 1.73 11.80
C VAL A 209 13.18 0.69 12.86
N ASP A 210 12.15 0.00 13.34
CA ASP A 210 12.19 -0.98 14.43
C ASP A 210 12.78 -0.39 15.72
N SER A 211 12.49 0.90 15.98
CA SER A 211 12.92 1.64 17.18
C SER A 211 14.43 1.72 17.39
N ARG A 212 15.23 1.63 16.31
CA ARG A 212 16.71 1.68 16.38
C ARG A 212 17.27 2.94 17.04
N SER A 213 16.63 4.09 16.85
CA SER A 213 17.06 5.35 17.47
C SER A 213 16.44 5.60 18.85
N LYS A 214 15.50 4.74 19.28
CA LYS A 214 14.74 4.86 20.53
C LYS A 214 13.99 6.19 20.68
N ILE A 215 13.73 6.91 19.59
CA ILE A 215 12.97 8.17 19.63
C ILE A 215 11.60 7.94 20.24
N THR A 216 10.91 6.88 19.84
CA THR A 216 9.57 6.54 20.35
C THR A 216 9.50 6.58 21.88
N SER A 217 10.48 6.01 22.59
CA SER A 217 10.53 6.01 24.05
C SER A 217 11.00 7.34 24.66
N ARG A 218 11.81 8.12 23.94
CA ARG A 218 12.36 9.39 24.43
C ARG A 218 11.40 10.56 24.27
N LEU A 219 10.45 10.49 23.34
CA LEU A 219 9.47 11.57 23.09
C LEU A 219 8.62 11.96 24.31
N ALA A 220 8.52 11.09 25.33
CA ALA A 220 7.86 11.45 26.58
C ALA A 220 8.60 12.55 27.37
N THR A 221 9.93 12.63 27.25
CA THR A 221 10.78 13.51 28.08
C THR A 221 11.69 14.43 27.28
N MET A 222 12.02 14.11 26.03
CA MET A 222 12.94 14.90 25.21
C MET A 222 12.25 16.12 24.55
N ASP A 223 12.96 17.25 24.49
CA ASP A 223 12.64 18.33 23.54
C ASP A 223 13.33 18.05 22.20
N PHE A 224 12.52 17.78 21.18
CA PHE A 224 12.94 17.41 19.84
C PHE A 224 13.59 18.58 19.11
N ASN A 225 13.14 19.81 19.36
CA ASN A 225 13.72 20.99 18.73
C ASN A 225 15.07 21.35 19.33
N GLN A 226 15.28 21.04 20.62
CA GLN A 226 16.58 21.18 21.27
C GLN A 226 17.56 20.09 20.81
N GLU A 227 17.12 18.82 20.77
CA GLU A 227 17.97 17.70 20.34
C GLU A 227 18.34 17.78 18.85
N TYR A 228 17.39 18.20 18.00
CA TYR A 228 17.57 18.28 16.55
C TYR A 228 17.36 19.71 16.05
N PRO A 229 18.30 20.63 16.29
CA PRO A 229 18.15 22.05 15.97
C PRO A 229 18.17 22.35 14.46
N ALA A 230 18.63 21.40 13.64
CA ALA A 230 18.73 21.53 12.18
C ALA A 230 17.40 21.98 11.54
N ASP A 231 17.50 22.71 10.43
CA ASP A 231 16.35 23.25 9.70
C ASP A 231 15.51 22.15 9.08
N VAL A 232 16.13 21.04 8.64
CA VAL A 232 15.44 19.90 8.04
C VAL A 232 15.82 18.62 8.77
N VAL A 233 14.84 17.94 9.35
CA VAL A 233 15.04 16.59 9.91
C VAL A 233 14.37 15.57 9.00
N TYR A 234 15.17 14.72 8.37
CA TYR A 234 14.68 13.56 7.63
C TYR A 234 14.50 12.39 8.59
N ILE A 235 13.30 11.80 8.65
CA ILE A 235 12.98 10.72 9.58
C ILE A 235 12.51 9.51 8.78
N ARG A 236 13.26 8.41 8.89
CA ARG A 236 12.85 7.09 8.41
C ARG A 236 12.38 6.28 9.60
N THR A 237 11.10 5.96 9.68
CA THR A 237 10.53 5.24 10.82
C THR A 237 9.36 4.36 10.42
N ASN A 238 9.19 3.27 11.13
CA ASN A 238 7.93 2.53 11.19
C ASN A 238 7.36 2.56 12.62
N GLY A 239 7.81 3.47 13.49
CA GLY A 239 7.40 3.60 14.88
C GLY A 239 6.06 4.34 15.05
N GLU A 240 5.43 4.15 16.21
CA GLU A 240 4.19 4.83 16.62
C GLU A 240 4.54 5.90 17.67
N TYR A 241 4.58 7.17 17.28
CA TYR A 241 5.00 8.26 18.17
C TYR A 241 3.87 8.79 19.05
N SER A 242 2.61 8.48 18.73
CA SER A 242 1.46 9.06 19.45
C SER A 242 1.48 8.79 20.96
N LEU A 243 1.98 7.64 21.41
CA LEU A 243 2.07 7.32 22.84
C LEU A 243 3.06 8.25 23.57
N GLY A 244 4.30 8.35 23.06
CA GLY A 244 5.32 9.21 23.65
C GLY A 244 4.89 10.68 23.65
N LEU A 245 4.28 11.14 22.55
CA LEU A 245 3.76 12.52 22.45
C LEU A 245 2.63 12.80 23.46
N LYS A 246 1.74 11.83 23.72
CA LYS A 246 0.67 11.95 24.73
C LYS A 246 1.19 11.90 26.16
N GLN A 247 2.26 11.14 26.41
CA GLN A 247 2.89 11.02 27.73
C GLN A 247 3.70 12.27 28.10
N SER A 248 4.15 13.05 27.12
CA SER A 248 4.86 14.31 27.34
C SER A 248 3.92 15.43 27.82
N LYS A 249 3.58 15.40 29.12
CA LYS A 249 2.57 16.26 29.74
C LYS A 249 2.79 17.76 29.52
N ASN A 250 4.04 18.21 29.53
CA ASN A 250 4.37 19.63 29.50
C ASN A 250 4.89 20.13 28.14
N LEU A 251 5.43 19.25 27.28
CA LEU A 251 6.03 19.68 26.01
C LEU A 251 5.10 19.48 24.82
N TYR A 252 4.55 18.27 24.63
CA TYR A 252 3.81 17.92 23.41
C TYR A 252 2.33 17.67 23.61
N ALA A 253 1.92 17.03 24.71
CA ALA A 253 0.52 16.70 24.95
C ALA A 253 -0.42 17.93 24.90
N PRO A 254 -0.03 19.12 25.40
CA PRO A 254 -0.85 20.33 25.27
C PRO A 254 -1.01 20.79 23.82
N LYS A 255 0.05 20.63 23.01
CA LYS A 255 0.16 21.08 21.60
C LYS A 255 -0.47 20.12 20.60
N LEU A 256 -0.79 18.88 21.01
CA LEU A 256 -1.46 17.93 20.12
C LEU A 256 -2.82 18.47 19.66
N PRO A 257 -3.19 18.28 18.38
CA PRO A 257 -4.56 18.55 17.92
C PRO A 257 -5.60 17.81 18.77
N LYS A 258 -6.78 18.41 18.98
CA LYS A 258 -7.86 17.81 19.81
C LYS A 258 -8.19 16.37 19.39
N TRP A 259 -8.30 16.13 18.08
CA TRP A 259 -8.57 14.79 17.55
C TRP A 259 -7.44 13.79 17.82
N ALA A 260 -6.18 14.24 17.88
CA ALA A 260 -5.02 13.40 18.14
C ALA A 260 -4.91 12.99 19.61
N LYS A 261 -5.62 13.67 20.53
CA LYS A 261 -5.71 13.29 21.95
C LYS A 261 -6.64 12.10 22.20
N SER A 262 -7.45 11.72 21.21
CA SER A 262 -8.42 10.61 21.29
C SER A 262 -7.74 9.23 21.20
N SER A 263 -8.51 8.18 20.92
CA SER A 263 -8.00 6.82 20.76
C SER A 263 -7.01 6.71 19.58
N ARG A 264 -6.21 5.64 19.57
CA ARG A 264 -5.29 5.34 18.46
C ARG A 264 -6.04 5.23 17.12
N ALA A 265 -7.24 4.66 17.13
CA ALA A 265 -8.06 4.54 15.93
C ALA A 265 -8.47 5.90 15.38
N VAL A 266 -9.02 6.77 16.24
CA VAL A 266 -9.43 8.14 15.86
C VAL A 266 -8.23 8.96 15.41
N THR A 267 -7.11 8.86 16.13
CA THR A 267 -5.86 9.54 15.78
C THR A 267 -5.39 9.14 14.39
N PHE A 268 -5.32 7.84 14.11
CA PHE A 268 -4.87 7.34 12.81
C PHE A 268 -5.82 7.76 11.68
N ARG A 269 -7.13 7.55 11.84
CA ARG A 269 -8.13 7.87 10.81
C ARG A 269 -8.07 9.34 10.44
N ASN A 270 -8.14 10.23 11.44
CA ASN A 270 -8.17 11.65 11.18
C ASN A 270 -6.83 12.15 10.60
N ALA A 271 -5.69 11.67 11.10
CA ALA A 271 -4.40 12.01 10.51
C ALA A 271 -4.31 11.52 9.06
N TRP A 272 -4.79 10.33 8.76
CA TRP A 272 -4.77 9.77 7.41
C TRP A 272 -5.64 10.57 6.45
N ASP A 273 -6.86 10.92 6.86
CA ASP A 273 -7.79 11.73 6.07
C ASP A 273 -7.23 13.14 5.80
N ILE A 274 -6.57 13.74 6.79
CA ILE A 274 -5.88 15.05 6.64
C ILE A 274 -4.72 14.98 5.64
N LEU A 275 -3.97 13.88 5.65
CA LEU A 275 -2.74 13.75 4.86
C LEU A 275 -2.99 13.28 3.43
N MET A 276 -3.87 12.29 3.25
CA MET A 276 -3.86 11.43 2.07
C MET A 276 -5.21 11.44 1.36
N LYS A 277 -5.23 12.01 0.16
CA LYS A 277 -6.34 11.88 -0.78
C LYS A 277 -5.92 10.94 -1.93
N PRO A 278 -6.70 9.90 -2.27
CA PRO A 278 -6.39 9.09 -3.45
C PRO A 278 -6.22 9.96 -4.70
N SER A 279 -5.21 9.67 -5.52
CA SER A 279 -5.05 10.32 -6.81
C SER A 279 -6.25 10.00 -7.71
N PRO A 280 -6.56 10.83 -8.72
CA PRO A 280 -7.68 10.57 -9.64
C PRO A 280 -7.64 9.15 -10.24
N THR A 281 -6.45 8.66 -10.58
CA THR A 281 -6.26 7.31 -11.13
C THR A 281 -6.59 6.22 -10.10
N LEU A 282 -6.10 6.36 -8.86
CA LEU A 282 -6.39 5.39 -7.80
C LEU A 282 -7.88 5.42 -7.41
N GLN A 283 -8.47 6.61 -7.33
CA GLN A 283 -9.90 6.79 -7.06
C GLN A 283 -10.75 6.15 -8.17
N GLN A 284 -10.43 6.39 -9.44
CA GLN A 284 -11.12 5.75 -10.57
C GLN A 284 -11.01 4.22 -10.52
N SER A 285 -9.87 3.70 -10.08
CA SER A 285 -9.66 2.25 -9.92
C SER A 285 -10.55 1.69 -8.81
N LEU A 286 -10.68 2.43 -7.70
CA LEU A 286 -11.60 2.10 -6.61
C LEU A 286 -13.06 2.16 -7.06
N ASP A 287 -13.47 3.23 -7.74
CA ASP A 287 -14.84 3.40 -8.20
C ASP A 287 -15.23 2.30 -9.18
N ARG A 288 -14.37 1.96 -10.14
CA ARG A 288 -14.58 0.85 -11.07
C ARG A 288 -14.76 -0.48 -10.33
N PHE A 289 -13.95 -0.73 -9.31
CA PHE A 289 -14.08 -1.93 -8.50
C PHE A 289 -15.42 -1.94 -7.73
N LEU A 290 -15.80 -0.83 -7.09
CA LEU A 290 -17.04 -0.71 -6.34
C LEU A 290 -18.28 -0.84 -7.25
N THR A 291 -18.22 -0.32 -8.47
CA THR A 291 -19.27 -0.53 -9.49
C THR A 291 -19.37 -2.00 -9.89
N LYS A 292 -18.23 -2.68 -10.12
CA LYS A 292 -18.20 -4.11 -10.48
C LYS A 292 -18.92 -5.00 -9.45
N VAL A 293 -18.78 -4.69 -8.16
CA VAL A 293 -19.43 -5.43 -7.07
C VAL A 293 -20.81 -4.87 -6.69
N ASN A 294 -21.37 -4.01 -7.55
CA ASN A 294 -22.64 -3.30 -7.35
C ASN A 294 -22.75 -2.68 -5.94
N TYR A 295 -21.68 -2.05 -5.46
CA TYR A 295 -21.60 -1.60 -4.07
C TYR A 295 -22.77 -0.69 -3.72
N THR A 296 -23.07 0.35 -4.50
CA THR A 296 -24.10 1.34 -4.16
C THR A 296 -25.53 0.80 -4.16
N HIS A 297 -25.84 -0.22 -4.97
CA HIS A 297 -27.19 -0.77 -5.10
C HIS A 297 -27.32 -2.19 -4.57
N ARG A 298 -26.38 -2.62 -3.71
CA ARG A 298 -26.41 -3.94 -3.08
C ARG A 298 -27.58 -4.06 -2.08
N ARG A 299 -28.24 -5.21 -2.08
CA ARG A 299 -29.24 -5.58 -1.05
C ARG A 299 -28.62 -6.30 0.15
N HIS A 300 -27.43 -6.86 -0.04
CA HIS A 300 -26.71 -7.67 0.94
C HIS A 300 -25.43 -6.96 1.39
N PRO A 301 -24.93 -7.24 2.61
CA PRO A 301 -23.72 -6.62 3.11
C PRO A 301 -22.52 -6.94 2.18
N PHE A 302 -21.65 -5.96 1.99
CA PHE A 302 -20.38 -6.20 1.31
C PHE A 302 -19.39 -6.84 2.28
N VAL A 303 -19.07 -8.11 2.07
CA VAL A 303 -18.27 -8.92 2.99
C VAL A 303 -16.83 -8.99 2.50
N CYS A 304 -15.88 -8.77 3.39
CA CYS A 304 -14.47 -8.78 3.06
C CYS A 304 -13.65 -9.61 4.04
N ALA A 305 -12.63 -10.28 3.51
CA ALA A 305 -11.62 -10.96 4.29
C ALA A 305 -10.23 -10.56 3.82
N HIS A 306 -9.34 -10.34 4.78
CA HIS A 306 -7.91 -10.25 4.52
C HIS A 306 -7.18 -11.43 5.17
N VAL A 307 -6.43 -12.18 4.36
CA VAL A 307 -5.64 -13.34 4.82
C VAL A 307 -4.16 -13.08 4.56
N ARG A 308 -3.38 -13.05 5.64
CA ARG A 308 -1.92 -12.95 5.60
C ARG A 308 -1.35 -14.32 5.91
N VAL A 309 -0.89 -15.04 4.90
CA VAL A 309 -0.25 -16.34 5.04
C VAL A 309 1.14 -16.21 5.64
N GLY A 310 1.91 -15.17 5.29
CA GLY A 310 3.30 -15.12 5.72
C GLY A 310 4.22 -15.74 4.67
N ARG A 311 5.13 -16.56 5.17
CA ARG A 311 5.98 -17.43 4.36
C ARG A 311 5.10 -18.43 3.61
N SER A 312 5.11 -18.35 2.28
CA SER A 312 4.27 -19.15 1.37
C SER A 312 5.01 -19.47 0.08
N SER A 313 4.39 -20.22 -0.83
CA SER A 313 4.90 -20.43 -2.19
C SER A 313 5.03 -19.10 -2.96
N THR A 314 4.14 -18.14 -2.69
CA THR A 314 4.17 -16.78 -3.26
C THR A 314 5.27 -15.92 -2.62
N PHE A 315 5.48 -16.04 -1.31
CA PHE A 315 6.47 -15.26 -0.55
C PHE A 315 7.41 -16.13 0.28
N LYS A 316 8.36 -16.80 -0.40
CA LYS A 316 9.31 -17.72 0.24
C LYS A 316 10.26 -17.04 1.24
N THR A 317 10.59 -15.76 1.02
CA THR A 317 11.55 -14.98 1.84
C THR A 317 10.89 -14.29 3.04
N ASP A 318 9.64 -14.63 3.33
CA ASP A 318 9.01 -14.12 4.53
C ASP A 318 9.51 -14.79 5.82
N SER A 319 9.59 -14.04 6.91
CA SER A 319 10.24 -14.50 8.13
C SER A 319 9.43 -15.52 8.92
N ALA A 320 8.10 -15.54 8.73
CA ALA A 320 7.22 -16.40 9.50
C ALA A 320 5.98 -16.79 8.70
N VAL A 321 5.49 -18.00 8.93
CA VAL A 321 4.11 -18.39 8.60
C VAL A 321 3.19 -17.72 9.63
N ARG A 322 2.22 -16.95 9.15
CA ARG A 322 1.26 -16.20 9.96
C ARG A 322 -0.10 -16.91 10.04
N THR A 323 -0.49 -17.56 8.96
CA THR A 323 -1.73 -18.34 8.86
C THR A 323 -1.46 -19.60 8.04
N LYS A 324 -1.92 -20.75 8.50
CA LYS A 324 -1.76 -22.03 7.79
C LYS A 324 -2.91 -22.24 6.80
N LEU A 325 -2.65 -22.90 5.67
CA LEU A 325 -3.72 -23.26 4.73
C LEU A 325 -4.77 -24.19 5.36
N SER A 326 -4.35 -25.04 6.31
CA SER A 326 -5.24 -25.91 7.10
C SER A 326 -6.27 -25.14 7.91
N ASP A 327 -6.05 -23.85 8.16
CA ASP A 327 -6.96 -23.01 8.95
C ASP A 327 -8.10 -22.43 8.08
N MET A 328 -7.97 -22.46 6.75
CA MET A 328 -8.93 -21.82 5.82
C MET A 328 -10.37 -22.31 5.96
N PRO A 329 -10.65 -23.60 6.20
CA PRO A 329 -12.03 -24.07 6.38
C PRO A 329 -12.78 -23.33 7.49
N VAL A 330 -12.09 -22.91 8.56
CA VAL A 330 -12.74 -22.14 9.64
C VAL A 330 -13.20 -20.77 9.15
N LEU A 331 -12.35 -20.08 8.38
CA LEU A 331 -12.72 -18.80 7.79
C LEU A 331 -13.87 -18.96 6.80
N TRP A 332 -13.84 -19.97 5.95
CA TRP A 332 -14.90 -20.19 4.97
C TRP A 332 -16.23 -20.53 5.62
N ASN A 333 -16.25 -21.37 6.65
CA ASN A 333 -17.48 -21.68 7.39
C ASN A 333 -18.09 -20.42 8.02
N PHE A 334 -17.26 -19.47 8.46
CA PHE A 334 -17.72 -18.17 8.94
C PHE A 334 -18.31 -17.29 7.83
N LEU A 335 -17.71 -17.30 6.64
CA LEU A 335 -18.15 -16.47 5.50
C LEU A 335 -19.35 -17.04 4.74
N GLU A 336 -19.51 -18.37 4.76
CA GLU A 336 -20.50 -19.10 3.97
C GLU A 336 -21.95 -18.64 4.16
N PRO A 337 -22.44 -18.34 5.39
CA PRO A 337 -23.80 -17.83 5.56
C PRO A 337 -24.06 -16.50 4.82
N TYR A 338 -23.06 -15.61 4.76
CA TYR A 338 -23.20 -14.34 4.04
C TYR A 338 -23.27 -14.56 2.53
N VAL A 339 -22.38 -15.41 2.01
CA VAL A 339 -22.30 -15.74 0.58
C VAL A 339 -23.57 -16.46 0.13
N LYS A 340 -24.07 -17.44 0.88
CA LYS A 340 -25.35 -18.13 0.60
C LYS A 340 -26.53 -17.17 0.61
N ASN A 341 -26.47 -16.11 1.41
CA ASN A 341 -27.47 -15.06 1.43
C ASN A 341 -27.20 -13.95 0.39
N GLY A 342 -26.50 -14.25 -0.71
CA GLY A 342 -26.32 -13.33 -1.84
C GLY A 342 -25.28 -12.21 -1.65
N SER A 343 -24.45 -12.26 -0.59
CA SER A 343 -23.39 -11.27 -0.40
C SER A 343 -22.22 -11.52 -1.35
N HIS A 344 -21.69 -10.44 -1.94
CA HIS A 344 -20.37 -10.49 -2.59
C HIS A 344 -19.26 -10.61 -1.55
N LEU A 345 -18.24 -11.42 -1.86
CA LEU A 345 -17.07 -11.61 -1.01
C LEU A 345 -15.84 -10.98 -1.66
N PHE A 346 -15.20 -10.03 -1.00
CA PHE A 346 -13.88 -9.53 -1.37
C PHE A 346 -12.77 -10.21 -0.58
N LEU A 347 -11.73 -10.67 -1.26
CA LEU A 347 -10.56 -11.31 -0.66
C LEU A 347 -9.28 -10.53 -0.99
N ALA A 348 -8.64 -9.98 0.05
CA ALA A 348 -7.26 -9.49 -0.03
C ALA A 348 -6.31 -10.54 0.57
N THR A 349 -5.33 -11.01 -0.20
CA THR A 349 -4.35 -11.99 0.32
C THR A 349 -3.01 -11.93 -0.38
N ASP A 350 -1.99 -12.31 0.38
CA ASP A 350 -0.60 -12.46 0.00
C ASP A 350 -0.27 -13.88 -0.55
N SER A 351 -1.28 -14.70 -0.85
CA SER A 351 -1.10 -16.07 -1.34
C SER A 351 -2.01 -16.41 -2.52
N HIS A 352 -1.41 -16.89 -3.62
CA HIS A 352 -2.16 -17.43 -4.75
C HIS A 352 -2.99 -18.66 -4.37
N GLU A 353 -2.49 -19.51 -3.49
CA GLU A 353 -3.21 -20.71 -3.02
C GLU A 353 -4.51 -20.32 -2.31
N VAL A 354 -4.47 -19.32 -1.42
CA VAL A 354 -5.66 -18.84 -0.71
C VAL A 354 -6.69 -18.22 -1.68
N ARG A 355 -6.24 -17.49 -2.72
CA ARG A 355 -7.14 -17.00 -3.77
C ARG A 355 -7.83 -18.16 -4.49
N ASN A 356 -7.05 -19.14 -4.95
CA ASN A 356 -7.56 -20.27 -5.73
C ASN A 356 -8.52 -21.11 -4.90
N MET A 357 -8.16 -21.44 -3.67
CA MET A 357 -9.01 -22.20 -2.75
C MET A 357 -10.33 -21.46 -2.44
N THR A 358 -10.29 -20.14 -2.27
CA THR A 358 -11.51 -19.36 -1.98
C THR A 358 -12.43 -19.27 -3.20
N ARG A 359 -11.88 -19.07 -4.41
CA ARG A 359 -12.65 -19.14 -5.66
C ARG A 359 -13.24 -20.52 -5.90
N ALA A 360 -12.48 -21.58 -5.66
CA ALA A 360 -13.00 -22.95 -5.74
C ALA A 360 -14.15 -23.20 -4.73
N ARG A 361 -14.11 -22.57 -3.55
CA ARG A 361 -15.15 -22.72 -2.53
C ARG A 361 -16.43 -21.94 -2.82
N PHE A 362 -16.33 -20.71 -3.32
CA PHE A 362 -17.46 -19.78 -3.41
C PHE A 362 -17.83 -19.35 -4.84
N GLY A 363 -17.03 -19.71 -5.85
CA GLY A 363 -17.30 -19.38 -7.25
C GLY A 363 -17.19 -17.89 -7.57
N ASP A 364 -18.05 -17.43 -8.47
CA ASP A 364 -17.96 -16.10 -9.13
C ASP A 364 -18.31 -14.91 -8.23
N VAL A 365 -18.83 -15.16 -7.03
CA VAL A 365 -19.13 -14.10 -6.04
C VAL A 365 -17.86 -13.61 -5.31
N VAL A 366 -16.72 -14.27 -5.54
CA VAL A 366 -15.42 -13.88 -4.98
C VAL A 366 -14.74 -12.86 -5.88
N HIS A 367 -14.41 -11.71 -5.29
CA HIS A 367 -13.70 -10.63 -5.94
C HIS A 367 -12.35 -10.40 -5.28
N ASP A 368 -11.36 -10.05 -6.09
CA ASP A 368 -10.12 -9.41 -5.64
C ASP A 368 -9.80 -8.28 -6.63
N THR A 369 -8.88 -7.40 -6.27
CA THR A 369 -8.50 -6.27 -7.14
C THR A 369 -7.67 -6.70 -8.35
N GLY A 370 -7.33 -7.99 -8.45
CA GLY A 370 -6.39 -8.52 -9.41
C GLY A 370 -4.97 -8.09 -9.08
N GLY A 371 -4.16 -7.96 -10.12
CA GLY A 371 -2.78 -7.51 -10.01
C GLY A 371 -1.82 -8.53 -9.39
N LYS A 372 -0.54 -8.19 -9.49
CA LYS A 372 0.55 -9.01 -8.99
C LYS A 372 0.62 -8.93 -7.47
N ILE A 373 0.69 -10.07 -6.80
CA ILE A 373 0.96 -10.11 -5.36
C ILE A 373 2.42 -9.75 -5.15
N VAL A 374 2.69 -8.60 -4.53
CA VAL A 374 4.06 -8.18 -4.19
C VAL A 374 4.15 -7.74 -2.74
N HIS A 375 5.26 -8.08 -2.10
CA HIS A 375 5.60 -7.49 -0.83
C HIS A 375 6.28 -6.13 -1.06
N VAL A 376 5.57 -5.04 -0.71
CA VAL A 376 5.93 -3.63 -0.93
C VAL A 376 7.38 -3.27 -0.56
N ASP A 377 7.94 -3.90 0.48
CA ASP A 377 9.33 -3.69 0.88
C ASP A 377 10.34 -4.69 0.30
N LYS A 378 10.08 -6.01 0.45
CA LYS A 378 11.00 -7.09 0.07
C LYS A 378 11.15 -7.27 -1.44
N GLN A 379 10.14 -6.90 -2.22
CA GLN A 379 10.14 -7.02 -3.68
C GLN A 379 10.07 -5.66 -4.35
N ALA A 380 10.53 -4.61 -3.67
CA ALA A 380 10.43 -3.25 -4.20
C ALA A 380 11.20 -2.99 -5.49
N ARG A 381 12.13 -3.88 -5.86
CA ARG A 381 12.91 -3.83 -7.10
C ARG A 381 12.51 -4.89 -8.12
N ALA A 382 11.49 -5.71 -7.81
CA ALA A 382 11.03 -6.73 -8.74
C ALA A 382 10.28 -6.08 -9.92
N PRO A 383 10.32 -6.68 -11.13
CA PRO A 383 9.43 -6.27 -12.21
C PRO A 383 7.96 -6.32 -11.74
N GLY A 384 7.18 -5.30 -12.03
CA GLY A 384 5.79 -5.23 -11.57
C GLY A 384 5.60 -4.74 -10.12
N ALA A 385 6.66 -4.22 -9.46
CA ALA A 385 6.57 -3.79 -8.06
C ALA A 385 5.64 -2.58 -7.87
N CYS A 386 5.57 -1.70 -8.86
CA CYS A 386 4.72 -0.51 -8.83
C CYS A 386 3.24 -0.89 -8.93
N GLU A 387 2.92 -1.78 -9.87
CA GLU A 387 1.60 -2.33 -10.15
C GLU A 387 1.11 -3.17 -8.97
N GLY A 388 1.99 -3.99 -8.39
CA GLY A 388 1.64 -4.74 -7.19
C GLY A 388 1.49 -3.84 -5.96
N PHE A 389 2.21 -2.71 -5.88
CA PHE A 389 1.96 -1.72 -4.84
C PHE A 389 0.60 -1.04 -5.03
N GLN A 390 0.26 -0.63 -6.25
CA GLN A 390 -1.06 -0.09 -6.58
C GLN A 390 -2.18 -1.07 -6.21
N ALA A 391 -2.02 -2.36 -6.53
CA ALA A 391 -2.96 -3.41 -6.14
C ALA A 391 -3.10 -3.50 -4.61
N ALA A 392 -2.00 -3.45 -3.87
CA ALA A 392 -2.05 -3.42 -2.40
C ALA A 392 -2.73 -2.16 -1.84
N LEU A 393 -2.53 -0.99 -2.46
CA LEU A 393 -3.24 0.22 -2.06
C LEU A 393 -4.75 0.10 -2.30
N LEU A 394 -5.12 -0.41 -3.47
CA LEU A 394 -6.51 -0.62 -3.86
C LEU A 394 -7.19 -1.66 -2.95
N ASP A 395 -6.51 -2.79 -2.66
CA ASP A 395 -6.99 -3.80 -1.72
C ASP A 395 -7.32 -3.17 -0.37
N GLN A 396 -6.42 -2.35 0.17
CA GLN A 396 -6.65 -1.71 1.46
C GLN A 396 -7.83 -0.72 1.44
N LEU A 397 -7.98 0.04 0.34
CA LEU A 397 -9.11 0.94 0.15
C LEU A 397 -10.43 0.17 0.08
N VAL A 398 -10.49 -0.94 -0.66
CA VAL A 398 -11.68 -1.80 -0.72
C VAL A 398 -12.00 -2.37 0.66
N LEU A 399 -11.00 -2.89 1.39
CA LEU A 399 -11.18 -3.38 2.78
C LEU A 399 -11.79 -2.32 3.70
N SER A 400 -11.48 -1.03 3.48
CA SER A 400 -12.02 0.07 4.28
C SER A 400 -13.52 0.35 4.02
N LYS A 401 -14.10 -0.15 2.92
CA LYS A 401 -15.50 0.08 2.53
C LYS A 401 -16.47 -1.02 2.98
N CYS A 402 -15.95 -2.10 3.57
CA CYS A 402 -16.72 -3.31 3.85
C CYS A 402 -17.77 -3.13 4.96
N ASP A 403 -18.86 -3.87 4.87
CA ASP A 403 -19.90 -3.97 5.93
C ASP A 403 -19.57 -5.04 6.95
N VAL A 404 -18.92 -6.12 6.51
CA VAL A 404 -18.34 -7.15 7.35
C VAL A 404 -16.87 -7.26 6.98
N LEU A 405 -15.97 -7.12 7.96
CA LEU A 405 -14.54 -7.16 7.72
C LEU A 405 -13.87 -8.17 8.63
N VAL A 406 -13.28 -9.21 8.02
CA VAL A 406 -12.38 -10.15 8.71
C VAL A 406 -10.94 -9.74 8.44
N THR A 407 -10.24 -9.29 9.47
CA THR A 407 -8.81 -8.95 9.40
C THR A 407 -7.95 -10.16 9.76
N SER A 408 -6.66 -10.14 9.43
CA SER A 408 -5.69 -11.12 9.92
C SER A 408 -4.66 -10.46 10.86
N HIS A 409 -3.67 -11.24 11.31
CA HIS A 409 -2.51 -10.74 12.04
C HIS A 409 -1.56 -9.96 11.10
N SER A 410 -2.03 -8.81 10.63
CA SER A 410 -1.33 -7.93 9.70
C SER A 410 -1.67 -6.47 9.99
N VAL A 411 -0.64 -5.61 9.98
CA VAL A 411 -0.81 -4.16 10.07
C VAL A 411 -1.60 -3.64 8.87
N PHE A 412 -1.48 -4.28 7.70
CA PHE A 412 -2.19 -3.90 6.47
C PHE A 412 -3.72 -3.84 6.65
N SER A 413 -4.34 -4.96 7.04
CA SER A 413 -5.80 -5.01 7.28
C SER A 413 -6.20 -4.29 8.55
N HIS A 414 -5.29 -4.18 9.52
CA HIS A 414 -5.56 -3.36 10.70
C HIS A 414 -5.72 -1.89 10.30
N ARG A 415 -4.84 -1.31 9.47
CA ARG A 415 -5.01 0.07 8.98
C ARG A 415 -6.29 0.26 8.17
N ALA A 416 -6.67 -0.71 7.32
CA ALA A 416 -7.97 -0.69 6.65
C ALA A 416 -9.14 -0.62 7.65
N SER A 417 -9.08 -1.39 8.74
CA SER A 417 -10.12 -1.33 9.80
C SER A 417 -10.18 0.03 10.49
N LEU A 418 -9.04 0.70 10.71
CA LEU A 418 -9.01 2.04 11.30
C LEU A 418 -9.61 3.08 10.34
N MET A 419 -9.29 3.00 9.04
CA MET A 419 -9.87 3.85 8.00
C MET A 419 -11.38 3.65 7.87
N ARG A 420 -11.86 2.41 7.97
CA ARG A 420 -13.28 2.05 7.99
C ARG A 420 -14.04 2.75 9.12
N GLY A 421 -13.38 2.97 10.25
CA GLY A 421 -13.86 3.88 11.30
C GLY A 421 -15.05 3.38 12.12
N ARG A 422 -15.39 2.09 12.06
CA ARG A 422 -16.55 1.50 12.73
C ARG A 422 -16.27 0.05 13.19
N ASP A 423 -16.76 -0.32 14.38
CA ASP A 423 -16.48 -1.60 15.05
C ASP A 423 -17.52 -2.69 14.69
N GLU A 424 -18.67 -2.30 14.12
CA GLU A 424 -19.74 -3.21 13.74
C GLU A 424 -19.22 -4.23 12.74
N ASN A 425 -19.52 -5.51 12.98
CA ASN A 425 -19.11 -6.62 12.11
C ASN A 425 -17.60 -6.63 11.78
N LEU A 426 -16.77 -6.20 12.73
CA LEU A 426 -15.32 -6.31 12.64
C LEU A 426 -14.83 -7.57 13.35
N PHE A 427 -14.12 -8.41 12.61
CA PHE A 427 -13.60 -9.68 13.08
C PHE A 427 -12.10 -9.81 12.82
N THR A 428 -11.48 -10.76 13.51
CA THR A 428 -10.10 -11.18 13.28
C THR A 428 -10.04 -12.67 13.05
N PHE A 429 -9.22 -13.09 12.09
CA PHE A 429 -8.88 -14.47 11.82
C PHE A 429 -7.42 -14.72 12.16
N ILE A 430 -7.18 -15.44 13.27
CA ILE A 430 -5.85 -15.72 13.81
C ILE A 430 -5.84 -17.17 14.30
N LYS A 431 -4.84 -17.96 13.89
CA LYS A 431 -4.61 -19.34 14.34
C LYS A 431 -5.89 -20.21 14.28
N GLY A 432 -6.54 -20.24 13.11
CA GLY A 432 -7.75 -21.06 12.94
C GLY A 432 -8.98 -20.61 13.74
N LYS A 433 -9.04 -19.36 14.20
CA LYS A 433 -10.20 -18.82 14.92
C LYS A 433 -10.65 -17.49 14.36
N VAL A 434 -11.95 -17.34 14.12
CA VAL A 434 -12.60 -16.05 13.84
C VAL A 434 -13.19 -15.51 15.13
N SER A 435 -12.81 -14.30 15.53
CA SER A 435 -13.30 -13.64 16.75
C SER A 435 -13.72 -12.20 16.46
N LYS A 436 -14.80 -11.72 17.09
CA LYS A 436 -15.19 -10.30 17.03
C LYS A 436 -14.14 -9.45 17.76
N ILE A 437 -13.79 -8.29 17.22
CA ILE A 437 -12.81 -7.37 17.81
C ILE A 437 -13.33 -5.93 17.84
N ARG A 438 -12.60 -5.06 18.54
CA ARG A 438 -12.77 -3.59 18.49
C ARG A 438 -11.46 -2.94 18.06
N MET A 439 -11.53 -1.86 17.29
CA MET A 439 -10.34 -1.18 16.75
C MET A 439 -9.35 -0.72 17.82
N ASN A 440 -9.84 -0.40 19.03
CA ASN A 440 -9.02 0.11 20.14
C ASN A 440 -8.39 -0.98 21.04
N ARG A 441 -8.63 -2.28 20.79
CA ARG A 441 -8.20 -3.38 21.68
C ARG A 441 -7.16 -4.34 21.04
N ARG A 442 -6.22 -3.82 20.25
CA ARG A 442 -5.16 -4.64 19.65
C ARG A 442 -3.76 -4.29 20.16
#